data_AF-A0A1H8TLU8-F1
#
_entry.id   AF-A0A1H8TLU8-F1
#
_cell.length_a   1.000
_cell.length_b   1.000
_cell.length_c   1.000
_cell.angle_alpha   90.00
_cell.angle_beta   90.00
_cell.angle_gamma   90.00
#
_symmetry.space_group_name_H-M   'P 1'
#
loop_
_entity.id
_entity.type
_entity.pdbx_description
1 polymer ?
#
loop_
_entity_poly.entity_id
_entity_poly.type
_entity_poly.pdbx_seq_one_letter_code
_entity_poly.pdbx_strand_id
1 'polypeptide(L)'
;MNVKKISQTAMAALVAATFLVGGLAVLPTVQAADGADRPAIEQRHKINPEQMAEHIATTFSLNKDTVLQYYNNGTSFKDIRHAAFLAKAGNLSLDTVLQTKTDSNSWQDVAQTLKISPQQIKATRIDLQANHLTKAGLDKQAALDLLNQGYHPRDIACANQLSKDTGKSITDVLFYKKINNTWQDVATTLGVSPEQFKQEMKNLKGSFPHHGGFHHRGTDRIAY
;
A
#
# COMPACT_ATOMS: atom_id res chain seq x y z
N MET A 1 -19.78 -49.42 10.46
CA MET A 1 -20.73 -48.87 11.44
C MET A 1 -20.02 -48.80 12.79
N ASN A 2 -20.21 -47.68 13.49
CA ASN A 2 -19.73 -47.33 14.83
C ASN A 2 -18.30 -46.79 15.02
N VAL A 3 -18.30 -45.66 15.72
CA VAL A 3 -17.29 -44.61 15.90
C VAL A 3 -16.76 -44.73 17.32
N LYS A 4 -15.49 -44.41 17.58
CA LYS A 4 -15.09 -43.83 18.86
C LYS A 4 -14.00 -42.78 18.67
N LYS A 5 -14.39 -41.53 18.91
CA LYS A 5 -13.54 -40.35 19.06
C LYS A 5 -12.76 -40.46 20.37
N ILE A 6 -11.49 -40.06 20.37
CA ILE A 6 -10.72 -39.80 21.58
C ILE A 6 -10.26 -38.36 21.52
N SER A 7 -10.87 -37.51 22.33
CA SER A 7 -10.46 -36.13 22.61
C SER A 7 -9.47 -36.14 23.76
N GLN A 8 -8.31 -35.51 23.59
CA GLN A 8 -7.35 -35.26 24.67
C GLN A 8 -7.48 -33.81 25.13
N THR A 9 -8.13 -33.61 26.26
CA THR A 9 -8.06 -32.40 27.08
C THR A 9 -7.06 -32.64 28.21
N ALA A 10 -5.97 -31.88 28.23
CA ALA A 10 -5.01 -31.91 29.33
C ALA A 10 -5.49 -30.98 30.46
N MET A 11 -5.76 -31.57 31.62
CA MET A 11 -5.85 -30.89 32.92
C MET A 11 -4.48 -30.91 33.60
N ALA A 12 -4.07 -29.78 34.19
CA ALA A 12 -3.30 -29.62 35.43
C ALA A 12 -2.89 -28.14 35.51
N ALA A 13 -2.94 -27.41 36.63
CA ALA A 13 -2.67 -27.83 37.99
C ALA A 13 -3.47 -26.99 38.99
N LEU A 14 -3.96 -27.65 40.05
CA LEU A 14 -4.58 -27.04 41.22
C LEU A 14 -3.55 -27.16 42.34
N VAL A 15 -2.91 -26.06 42.71
CA VAL A 15 -1.94 -26.03 43.82
C VAL A 15 -2.73 -25.84 45.11
N ALA A 16 -2.81 -26.90 45.90
CA ALA A 16 -3.21 -26.85 47.29
C ALA A 16 -2.05 -26.26 48.11
N ALA A 17 -2.29 -25.16 48.82
CA ALA A 17 -1.38 -24.64 49.83
C ALA A 17 -2.11 -24.61 51.18
N THR A 18 -1.77 -25.59 52.01
CA THR A 18 -2.04 -25.65 53.44
C THR A 18 -1.24 -24.57 54.17
N PHE A 19 -1.91 -23.70 54.92
CA PHE A 19 -1.25 -22.78 55.85
C PHE A 19 -1.13 -23.44 57.22
N LEU A 20 0.10 -23.76 57.63
CA LEU A 20 0.48 -23.94 59.03
C LEU A 20 1.15 -22.65 59.54
N VAL A 21 0.69 -22.23 60.72
CA VAL A 21 1.09 -21.03 61.46
C VAL A 21 2.51 -21.19 62.01
N GLY A 22 3.36 -20.17 61.83
CA GLY A 22 4.51 -19.92 62.72
C GLY A 22 5.77 -19.33 62.07
N GLY A 23 6.06 -18.06 62.38
CA GLY A 23 7.44 -17.59 62.61
C GLY A 23 8.19 -16.81 61.51
N LEU A 24 7.99 -15.49 61.48
CA LEU A 24 8.95 -14.40 61.24
C LEU A 24 10.14 -14.57 60.26
N ALA A 25 10.05 -13.88 59.11
CA ALA A 25 11.10 -12.99 58.60
C ALA A 25 10.50 -12.03 57.55
N VAL A 26 10.55 -10.72 57.82
CA VAL A 26 10.12 -9.66 56.89
C VAL A 26 11.35 -9.18 56.12
N LEU A 27 11.32 -9.20 54.79
CA LEU A 27 12.13 -8.34 53.92
C LEU A 27 11.40 -8.10 52.57
N PRO A 28 11.70 -7.00 51.87
CA PRO A 28 10.74 -6.01 51.42
C PRO A 28 10.10 -6.33 50.06
N THR A 29 8.89 -5.81 49.86
CA THR A 29 8.27 -5.71 48.55
C THR A 29 9.17 -4.88 47.63
N VAL A 30 9.77 -5.52 46.62
CA VAL A 30 10.45 -4.82 45.53
C VAL A 30 9.38 -4.08 44.74
N GLN A 31 9.31 -2.78 45.01
CA GLN A 31 8.60 -1.80 44.23
C GLN A 31 9.48 -1.50 43.01
N ALA A 32 9.13 -2.09 41.86
CA ALA A 32 9.68 -1.65 40.58
C ALA A 32 9.03 -0.30 40.25
N ALA A 33 9.85 0.75 40.34
CA ALA A 33 9.53 2.10 39.91
C ALA A 33 9.42 2.19 38.37
N ASP A 34 8.65 3.18 37.94
CA ASP A 34 8.61 3.80 36.61
C ASP A 34 8.26 2.90 35.41
N GLY A 35 6.95 2.75 35.21
CA GLY A 35 6.37 2.71 33.86
C GLY A 35 5.60 4.00 33.64
N ALA A 36 6.27 5.04 33.14
CA ALA A 36 5.68 6.28 32.71
C ALA A 36 4.34 6.05 31.99
N ASP A 37 3.33 6.80 32.42
CA ASP A 37 2.04 6.94 31.76
C ASP A 37 2.29 7.32 30.29
N ARG A 38 2.31 6.32 29.41
CA ARG A 38 2.38 6.53 27.98
C ARG A 38 0.95 6.82 27.56
N PRO A 39 0.59 8.07 27.16
CA PRO A 39 -0.71 8.29 26.57
C PRO A 39 -0.82 7.32 25.38
N ALA A 40 -1.91 6.56 25.35
CA ALA A 40 -2.20 5.66 24.25
C ALA A 40 -2.19 6.46 22.94
N ILE A 41 -1.09 6.40 22.19
CA ILE A 41 -1.06 6.85 20.80
C ILE A 41 -1.77 5.77 19.97
N GLU A 42 -3.07 5.62 20.17
CA GLU A 42 -3.92 4.80 19.29
C GLU A 42 -5.13 5.60 18.81
N GLN A 43 -4.86 6.77 18.23
CA GLN A 43 -5.63 7.18 17.07
C GLN A 43 -4.93 6.62 15.82
N ARG A 44 -4.90 5.29 15.70
CA ARG A 44 -4.80 4.69 14.36
C ARG A 44 -6.02 5.21 13.63
N HIS A 45 -5.81 6.04 12.61
CA HIS A 45 -6.87 6.45 11.71
C HIS A 45 -7.52 5.16 11.20
N LYS A 46 -8.68 4.80 11.76
CA LYS A 46 -9.46 3.67 11.26
C LYS A 46 -9.90 4.11 9.87
N ILE A 47 -9.22 3.62 8.85
CA ILE A 47 -9.60 3.93 7.48
C ILE A 47 -11.00 3.37 7.30
N ASN A 48 -11.92 4.23 6.89
CA ASN A 48 -13.32 3.88 6.67
C ASN A 48 -13.40 2.81 5.56
N PRO A 49 -13.98 1.61 5.82
CA PRO A 49 -14.09 0.54 4.82
C PRO A 49 -14.73 0.99 3.51
N GLU A 50 -15.71 1.89 3.60
CA GLU A 50 -16.45 2.45 2.47
C GLU A 50 -15.55 3.32 1.60
N GLN A 51 -14.66 4.10 2.22
CA GLN A 51 -13.67 4.90 1.50
C GLN A 51 -12.60 4.01 0.83
N MET A 52 -12.19 2.93 1.49
CA MET A 52 -11.26 1.95 0.90
C MET A 52 -11.88 1.22 -0.28
N ALA A 53 -13.13 0.79 -0.15
CA ALA A 53 -13.86 0.13 -1.20
C ALA A 53 -14.07 1.07 -2.40
N GLU A 54 -14.48 2.32 -2.15
CA GLU A 54 -14.60 3.36 -3.18
C GLU A 54 -13.26 3.59 -3.91
N HIS A 55 -12.15 3.67 -3.17
CA HIS A 55 -10.83 3.85 -3.76
C HIS A 55 -10.43 2.67 -4.66
N ILE A 56 -10.65 1.44 -4.23
CA ILE A 56 -10.37 0.24 -5.05
C ILE A 56 -11.29 0.22 -6.27
N ALA A 57 -12.59 0.46 -6.08
CA ALA A 57 -13.58 0.48 -7.14
C ALA A 57 -13.23 1.48 -8.24
N THR A 58 -12.94 2.72 -7.86
CA THR A 58 -12.53 3.76 -8.82
C THR A 58 -11.18 3.47 -9.48
N THR A 59 -10.20 2.91 -8.75
CA THR A 59 -8.88 2.60 -9.31
C THR A 59 -8.92 1.51 -10.38
N PHE A 60 -9.74 0.47 -10.17
CA PHE A 60 -9.81 -0.71 -11.05
C PHE A 60 -11.08 -0.78 -11.89
N SER A 61 -11.91 0.27 -11.86
CA SER A 61 -13.22 0.32 -12.54
C SER A 61 -14.15 -0.85 -12.15
N LEU A 62 -14.19 -1.16 -10.85
CA LEU A 62 -15.04 -2.21 -10.27
C LEU A 62 -16.30 -1.61 -9.65
N ASN A 63 -17.30 -2.46 -9.38
CA ASN A 63 -18.42 -2.09 -8.53
C ASN A 63 -17.99 -2.06 -7.05
N LYS A 64 -18.27 -0.95 -6.34
CA LYS A 64 -17.96 -0.79 -4.91
C LYS A 64 -18.65 -1.85 -4.04
N ASP A 65 -19.90 -2.18 -4.30
CA ASP A 65 -20.66 -3.14 -3.50
C ASP A 65 -20.05 -4.54 -3.60
N THR A 66 -19.51 -4.90 -4.77
CA THR A 66 -18.72 -6.14 -4.93
C THR A 66 -17.47 -6.13 -4.06
N VAL A 67 -16.75 -5.00 -3.98
CA VAL A 67 -15.58 -4.85 -3.11
C VAL A 67 -15.97 -4.97 -1.63
N LEU A 68 -17.06 -4.33 -1.22
CA LEU A 68 -17.58 -4.42 0.15
C LEU A 68 -18.05 -5.83 0.50
N GLN A 69 -18.70 -6.53 -0.44
CA GLN A 69 -19.13 -7.92 -0.25
C GLN A 69 -17.93 -8.84 0.04
N TYR A 70 -16.86 -8.75 -0.74
CA TYR A 70 -15.64 -9.52 -0.49
C TYR A 70 -15.01 -9.19 0.86
N TYR A 71 -14.98 -7.92 1.22
CA TYR A 71 -14.47 -7.47 2.51
C TYR A 71 -15.29 -8.01 3.68
N ASN A 72 -16.62 -7.90 3.61
CA ASN A 72 -17.54 -8.40 4.63
C ASN A 72 -17.48 -9.93 4.78
N ASN A 73 -17.11 -10.64 3.72
CA ASN A 73 -16.88 -12.08 3.72
C ASN A 73 -15.48 -12.48 4.22
N GLY A 74 -14.69 -11.53 4.76
CA GLY A 74 -13.40 -11.79 5.39
C GLY A 74 -12.17 -11.59 4.49
N THR A 75 -12.34 -11.18 3.24
CA THR A 75 -11.20 -10.91 2.35
C THR A 75 -10.59 -9.56 2.69
N SER A 76 -9.28 -9.49 2.91
CA SER A 76 -8.64 -8.21 3.25
C SER A 76 -8.65 -7.24 2.05
N PHE A 77 -8.76 -5.93 2.29
CA PHE A 77 -8.61 -4.92 1.21
C PHE A 77 -7.28 -5.03 0.46
N LYS A 78 -6.23 -5.55 1.13
CA LYS A 78 -4.94 -5.80 0.49
C LYS A 78 -5.07 -6.89 -0.58
N ASP A 79 -5.77 -7.96 -0.26
CA ASP A 79 -5.98 -9.08 -1.17
C ASP A 79 -6.96 -8.73 -2.29
N ILE A 80 -8.05 -8.02 -1.97
CA ILE A 80 -8.97 -7.52 -2.99
C ILE A 80 -8.24 -6.61 -3.99
N ARG A 81 -7.36 -5.73 -3.52
CA ARG A 81 -6.56 -4.85 -4.39
C ARG A 81 -5.56 -5.63 -5.26
N HIS A 82 -4.90 -6.67 -4.73
CA HIS A 82 -4.03 -7.52 -5.55
C HIS A 82 -4.82 -8.29 -6.60
N ALA A 83 -5.97 -8.85 -6.22
CA ALA A 83 -6.83 -9.55 -7.13
C ALA A 83 -7.36 -8.63 -8.23
N ALA A 84 -7.81 -7.42 -7.88
CA ALA A 84 -8.26 -6.41 -8.84
C ALA A 84 -7.15 -5.99 -9.82
N PHE A 85 -5.91 -5.86 -9.34
CA PHE A 85 -4.76 -5.57 -10.19
C PHE A 85 -4.50 -6.68 -11.21
N LEU A 86 -4.48 -7.94 -10.77
CA LEU A 86 -4.30 -9.09 -11.66
C LEU A 86 -5.51 -9.30 -12.59
N ALA A 87 -6.73 -9.05 -12.12
CA ALA A 87 -7.94 -9.11 -12.92
C ALA A 87 -7.86 -8.12 -14.09
N LYS A 88 -7.47 -6.87 -13.82
CA LYS A 88 -7.23 -5.86 -14.85
C LYS A 88 -6.10 -6.26 -15.80
N ALA A 89 -4.99 -6.81 -15.30
CA ALA A 89 -3.87 -7.22 -16.13
C ALA A 89 -4.19 -8.41 -17.05
N GLY A 90 -4.91 -9.40 -16.53
CA GLY A 90 -5.30 -10.61 -17.27
C GLY A 90 -6.58 -10.45 -18.09
N ASN A 91 -7.28 -9.32 -17.98
CA ASN A 91 -8.65 -9.16 -18.49
C ASN A 91 -9.60 -10.27 -17.97
N LEU A 92 -9.56 -10.51 -16.66
CA LEU A 92 -10.32 -11.52 -15.93
C LEU A 92 -11.30 -10.86 -14.96
N SER A 93 -12.28 -11.62 -14.46
CA SER A 93 -13.12 -11.14 -13.35
C SER A 93 -12.36 -11.15 -12.02
N LEU A 94 -12.75 -10.26 -11.10
CA LEU A 94 -12.22 -10.25 -9.73
C LEU A 94 -12.41 -11.62 -9.05
N ASP A 95 -13.58 -12.23 -9.26
CA ASP A 95 -13.96 -13.54 -8.72
C ASP A 95 -13.00 -14.64 -9.16
N THR A 96 -12.66 -14.69 -10.46
CA THR A 96 -11.73 -15.68 -11.02
C THR A 96 -10.38 -15.61 -10.30
N VAL A 97 -9.89 -14.39 -10.06
CA VAL A 97 -8.59 -14.20 -9.42
C VAL A 97 -8.64 -14.55 -7.93
N LEU A 98 -9.70 -14.15 -7.21
CA LEU A 98 -9.86 -14.45 -5.80
C LEU A 98 -10.06 -15.95 -5.54
N GLN A 99 -10.80 -16.66 -6.39
CA GLN A 99 -10.98 -18.12 -6.29
C GLN A 99 -9.68 -18.89 -6.56
N THR A 100 -8.75 -18.31 -7.31
CA THR A 100 -7.43 -18.91 -7.56
C THR A 100 -6.49 -18.75 -6.36
N LYS A 101 -6.74 -17.78 -5.48
CA LYS A 101 -5.94 -17.55 -4.27
C LYS A 101 -6.30 -18.58 -3.20
N THR A 102 -5.29 -19.26 -2.67
CA THR A 102 -5.40 -20.21 -1.53
C THR A 102 -4.42 -19.80 -0.42
N ASP A 103 -4.50 -20.41 0.75
CA ASP A 103 -3.54 -20.13 1.84
C ASP A 103 -2.11 -20.60 1.52
N SER A 104 -1.97 -21.53 0.57
CA SER A 104 -0.69 -22.17 0.22
C SER A 104 0.07 -21.47 -0.90
N ASN A 105 -0.58 -20.58 -1.66
CA ASN A 105 0.03 -19.96 -2.84
C ASN A 105 0.25 -18.44 -2.67
N SER A 106 1.21 -17.91 -3.40
CA SER A 106 1.51 -16.48 -3.47
C SER A 106 0.69 -15.80 -4.58
N TRP A 107 0.67 -14.46 -4.59
CA TRP A 107 0.09 -13.70 -5.70
C TRP A 107 0.84 -13.91 -7.03
N GLN A 108 2.13 -14.27 -6.96
CA GLN A 108 2.91 -14.63 -8.14
C GLN A 108 2.44 -15.97 -8.71
N ASP A 109 2.18 -16.96 -7.84
CA ASP A 109 1.63 -18.26 -8.27
C ASP A 109 0.24 -18.11 -8.89
N VAL A 110 -0.60 -17.23 -8.33
CA VAL A 110 -1.91 -16.89 -8.92
C VAL A 110 -1.73 -16.31 -10.32
N ALA A 111 -0.83 -15.33 -10.50
CA ALA A 111 -0.56 -14.74 -11.81
C ALA A 111 -0.05 -15.77 -12.83
N GLN A 112 0.85 -16.68 -12.41
CA GLN A 112 1.35 -17.76 -13.25
C GLN A 112 0.26 -18.77 -13.62
N THR A 113 -0.57 -19.18 -12.64
CA THR A 113 -1.69 -20.10 -12.84
C THR A 113 -2.69 -19.54 -13.85
N LEU A 114 -2.97 -18.24 -13.76
CA LEU A 114 -3.85 -17.51 -14.66
C LEU A 114 -3.18 -17.08 -15.97
N LYS A 115 -1.91 -17.46 -16.18
CA LYS A 115 -1.11 -17.14 -17.38
C LYS A 115 -1.03 -15.63 -17.69
N ILE A 116 -1.03 -14.81 -16.64
CA ILE A 116 -0.86 -13.35 -16.77
C ILE A 116 0.61 -13.07 -17.02
N SER A 117 0.91 -12.52 -18.20
CA SER A 117 2.28 -12.26 -18.62
C SER A 117 2.93 -11.08 -17.88
N PRO A 118 4.28 -11.06 -17.78
CA PRO A 118 5.03 -9.89 -17.31
C PRO A 118 4.66 -8.60 -18.03
N GLN A 119 4.44 -8.69 -19.35
CA GLN A 119 4.09 -7.57 -20.21
C GLN A 119 2.72 -6.99 -19.84
N GLN A 120 1.71 -7.84 -19.57
CA GLN A 120 0.40 -7.41 -19.08
C GLN A 120 0.47 -6.72 -17.71
N ILE A 121 1.28 -7.27 -16.80
CA ILE A 121 1.53 -6.67 -15.48
C ILE A 121 2.18 -5.30 -15.64
N LYS A 122 3.21 -5.18 -16.47
CA LYS A 122 3.91 -3.92 -16.75
C LYS A 122 2.97 -2.89 -17.38
N ALA A 123 2.23 -3.27 -18.41
CA ALA A 123 1.28 -2.39 -19.09
C ALA A 123 0.20 -1.87 -18.13
N THR A 124 -0.33 -2.74 -17.27
CA THR A 124 -1.33 -2.35 -16.27
C THR A 124 -0.76 -1.41 -15.22
N ARG A 125 0.48 -1.63 -14.78
CA ARG A 125 1.18 -0.70 -13.86
C ARG A 125 1.34 0.68 -14.51
N ILE A 126 1.76 0.74 -15.77
CA ILE A 126 1.91 1.98 -16.53
C ILE A 126 0.56 2.68 -16.71
N ASP A 127 -0.51 1.96 -17.08
CA ASP A 127 -1.87 2.52 -17.20
C ASP A 127 -2.35 3.14 -15.89
N LEU A 128 -2.18 2.44 -14.75
CA LEU A 128 -2.58 2.94 -13.45
C LEU A 128 -1.76 4.17 -13.02
N GLN A 129 -0.45 4.19 -13.30
CA GLN A 129 0.39 5.35 -13.05
C GLN A 129 0.00 6.55 -13.94
N ALA A 130 -0.33 6.32 -15.20
CA ALA A 130 -0.82 7.36 -16.11
C ALA A 130 -2.17 7.93 -15.64
N ASN A 131 -3.12 7.07 -15.26
CA ASN A 131 -4.39 7.49 -14.66
C ASN A 131 -4.19 8.29 -13.38
N HIS A 132 -3.15 7.98 -12.61
CA HIS A 132 -2.83 8.73 -11.40
C HIS A 132 -2.25 10.12 -11.71
N LEU A 133 -1.41 10.21 -12.75
CA LEU A 133 -0.83 11.48 -13.22
C LEU A 133 -1.88 12.47 -13.75
N THR A 134 -3.05 12.00 -14.19
CA THR A 134 -4.15 12.91 -14.56
C THR A 134 -4.67 13.72 -13.38
N LYS A 135 -4.52 13.24 -12.14
CA LYS A 135 -4.86 14.00 -10.91
C LYS A 135 -3.91 15.19 -10.70
N ALA A 136 -2.69 15.12 -11.25
CA ALA A 136 -1.76 16.26 -11.32
C ALA A 136 -2.03 17.17 -12.55
N GLY A 137 -3.13 16.94 -13.27
CA GLY A 137 -3.51 17.68 -14.46
C GLY A 137 -2.55 17.48 -15.63
N LEU A 138 -2.04 16.26 -15.81
CA LEU A 138 -1.34 15.84 -17.02
C LEU A 138 -2.30 15.05 -17.92
N ASP A 139 -2.21 15.25 -19.23
CA ASP A 139 -2.93 14.40 -20.19
C ASP A 139 -2.49 12.93 -20.07
N LYS A 140 -3.44 11.99 -20.21
CA LYS A 140 -3.15 10.57 -20.02
C LYS A 140 -2.19 10.04 -21.08
N GLN A 141 -2.32 10.45 -22.34
CA GLN A 141 -1.45 9.97 -23.40
C GLN A 141 -0.01 10.49 -23.19
N ALA A 142 0.14 11.77 -22.87
CA ALA A 142 1.44 12.34 -22.51
C ALA A 142 2.09 11.61 -21.31
N ALA A 143 1.29 11.24 -20.30
CA ALA A 143 1.77 10.44 -19.17
C ALA A 143 2.25 9.05 -19.60
N LEU A 144 1.49 8.35 -20.46
CA LEU A 144 1.87 7.04 -20.99
C LEU A 144 3.20 7.11 -21.75
N ASP A 145 3.37 8.12 -22.60
CA ASP A 145 4.57 8.27 -23.41
C ASP A 145 5.82 8.47 -22.54
N LEU A 146 5.73 9.29 -21.48
CA LEU A 146 6.83 9.51 -20.55
C LEU A 146 7.13 8.28 -19.67
N LEU A 147 6.09 7.58 -19.20
CA LEU A 147 6.27 6.35 -18.42
C LEU A 147 6.91 5.23 -19.25
N ASN A 148 6.54 5.11 -20.53
CA ASN A 148 7.13 4.14 -21.45
C ASN A 148 8.60 4.45 -21.78
N GLN A 149 8.99 5.73 -21.73
CA GLN A 149 10.40 6.16 -21.82
C GLN A 149 11.20 5.88 -20.53
N GLY A 150 10.54 5.41 -19.46
CA GLY A 150 11.19 5.05 -18.19
C GLY A 150 11.28 6.18 -17.18
N TYR A 151 10.63 7.33 -17.43
CA TYR A 151 10.56 8.39 -16.43
C TYR A 151 9.72 7.96 -15.22
N HIS A 152 10.18 8.32 -14.03
CA HIS A 152 9.46 8.00 -12.79
C HIS A 152 8.20 8.88 -12.66
N PRO A 153 7.05 8.35 -12.20
CA PRO A 153 5.80 9.11 -12.11
C PRO A 153 5.93 10.42 -11.32
N ARG A 154 6.68 10.41 -10.21
CA ARG A 154 6.91 11.61 -9.40
C ARG A 154 7.71 12.67 -10.16
N ASP A 155 8.69 12.25 -10.95
CA ASP A 155 9.51 13.16 -11.74
C ASP A 155 8.67 13.80 -12.86
N ILE A 156 7.83 13.00 -13.52
CA ILE A 156 6.86 13.48 -14.50
C ILE A 156 5.92 14.51 -13.85
N ALA A 157 5.41 14.23 -12.65
CA ALA A 157 4.49 15.13 -11.95
C ALA A 157 5.15 16.46 -11.56
N CYS A 158 6.38 16.43 -11.03
CA CYS A 158 7.16 17.64 -10.73
C CYS A 158 7.46 18.45 -12.01
N ALA A 159 7.87 17.77 -13.09
CA ALA A 159 8.14 18.42 -14.37
C ALA A 159 6.88 19.05 -14.98
N ASN A 160 5.74 18.37 -14.90
CA ASN A 160 4.45 18.89 -15.34
C ASN A 160 4.08 20.17 -14.59
N GLN A 161 4.31 20.23 -13.28
CA GLN A 161 4.04 21.45 -12.53
C GLN A 161 4.93 22.60 -13.01
N LEU A 162 6.24 22.41 -13.03
CA LEU A 162 7.20 23.43 -13.46
C LEU A 162 7.01 23.84 -14.94
N SER A 163 6.53 22.95 -15.80
CA SER A 163 6.19 23.29 -17.19
C SER A 163 5.05 24.31 -17.27
N LYS A 164 4.07 24.23 -16.36
CA LYS A 164 2.95 25.17 -16.30
C LYS A 164 3.42 26.55 -15.83
N ASP A 165 4.37 26.59 -14.91
CA ASP A 165 4.89 27.85 -14.36
C ASP A 165 5.85 28.57 -15.30
N THR A 166 6.60 27.80 -16.09
CA THR A 166 7.71 28.33 -16.93
C THR A 166 7.37 28.42 -18.42
N GLY A 167 6.26 27.80 -18.86
CA GLY A 167 5.89 27.67 -20.26
C GLY A 167 6.80 26.74 -21.08
N LYS A 168 7.78 26.06 -20.46
CA LYS A 168 8.65 25.08 -21.12
C LYS A 168 7.93 23.75 -21.30
N SER A 169 8.39 22.91 -22.23
CA SER A 169 7.86 21.55 -22.34
C SER A 169 8.26 20.68 -21.14
N ILE A 170 7.45 19.66 -20.81
CA ILE A 170 7.75 18.71 -19.72
C ILE A 170 9.10 18.04 -19.95
N THR A 171 9.41 17.67 -21.19
CA THR A 171 10.69 17.05 -21.57
C THR A 171 11.87 17.99 -21.36
N ASP A 172 11.73 19.28 -21.67
CA ASP A 172 12.78 20.25 -21.41
C ASP A 172 13.03 20.40 -19.92
N VAL A 173 11.97 20.45 -19.10
CA VAL A 173 12.09 20.51 -17.64
C VAL A 173 12.77 19.25 -17.08
N LEU A 174 12.39 18.07 -17.56
CA LEU A 174 13.02 16.80 -17.17
C LEU A 174 14.51 16.79 -17.48
N PHE A 175 14.95 17.45 -18.55
CA PHE A 175 16.36 17.54 -18.91
C PHE A 175 17.22 18.25 -17.84
N TYR A 176 16.65 19.19 -17.08
CA TYR A 176 17.35 19.86 -15.97
C TYR A 176 17.52 18.95 -14.76
N LYS A 177 16.73 17.88 -14.61
CA LYS A 177 16.87 16.95 -13.50
C LYS A 177 18.09 16.05 -13.71
N LYS A 178 19.08 16.19 -12.83
CA LYS A 178 20.33 15.40 -12.80
C LYS A 178 20.42 14.58 -11.52
N ILE A 179 21.42 13.70 -11.43
CA ILE A 179 21.60 12.82 -10.26
C ILE A 179 21.99 13.61 -8.99
N ASN A 180 22.68 14.73 -9.15
CA ASN A 180 23.25 15.54 -8.09
C ASN A 180 22.41 16.78 -7.72
N ASN A 181 21.19 16.90 -8.24
CA ASN A 181 20.31 18.01 -7.91
C ASN A 181 18.93 17.54 -7.43
N THR A 182 18.24 18.44 -6.75
CA THR A 182 16.86 18.26 -6.31
C THR A 182 15.89 18.93 -7.27
N TRP A 183 14.61 18.61 -7.16
CA TRP A 183 13.57 19.33 -7.91
C TRP A 183 13.46 20.82 -7.52
N GLN A 184 13.87 21.18 -6.30
CA GLN A 184 13.91 22.57 -5.86
C GLN A 184 15.04 23.34 -6.54
N ASP A 185 16.19 22.70 -6.79
CA ASP A 185 17.30 23.30 -7.54
C ASP A 185 16.90 23.53 -9.01
N VAL A 186 16.17 22.57 -9.60
CA VAL A 186 15.60 22.70 -10.94
C VAL A 186 14.62 23.86 -11.00
N ALA A 187 13.69 23.95 -10.04
CA ALA A 187 12.74 25.06 -9.95
C ALA A 187 13.44 26.42 -9.89
N THR A 188 14.45 26.55 -9.02
CA THR A 188 15.25 27.78 -8.86
C THR A 188 15.97 28.14 -10.15
N THR A 189 16.57 27.16 -10.83
CA THR A 189 17.26 27.35 -12.12
C THR A 189 16.31 27.86 -13.21
N LEU A 190 15.04 27.44 -13.15
CA LEU A 190 13.99 27.84 -14.07
C LEU A 190 13.28 29.14 -13.67
N GLY A 191 13.71 29.80 -12.59
CA GLY A 191 13.14 31.07 -12.12
C GLY A 191 11.89 30.93 -11.25
N VAL A 192 11.56 29.72 -10.78
CA VAL A 192 10.46 29.48 -9.84
C VAL A 192 10.99 29.58 -8.41
N SER A 193 10.34 30.36 -7.56
CA SER A 193 10.79 30.55 -6.18
C SER A 193 10.64 29.25 -5.36
N PRO A 194 11.55 28.99 -4.40
CA PRO A 194 11.45 27.82 -3.52
C PRO A 194 10.12 27.73 -2.77
N GLU A 195 9.57 28.87 -2.34
CA GLU A 195 8.31 28.96 -1.61
C GLU A 195 7.12 28.57 -2.48
N GLN A 196 7.07 29.07 -3.71
CA GLN A 196 6.07 28.71 -4.71
C GLN A 196 6.12 27.20 -4.97
N PHE A 197 7.31 26.69 -5.34
CA PHE A 197 7.49 25.28 -5.65
C PHE A 197 7.09 24.37 -4.47
N LYS A 198 7.49 24.74 -3.24
CA LYS A 198 7.13 23.98 -2.03
C LYS A 198 5.62 23.93 -1.81
N GLN A 199 4.91 25.03 -2.09
CA GLN A 199 3.46 25.07 -1.94
C GLN A 199 2.76 24.19 -2.98
N GLU A 200 3.20 24.23 -4.22
CA GLU A 200 2.69 23.35 -5.28
C GLU A 200 2.96 21.87 -4.98
N MET A 201 4.15 21.55 -4.46
CA MET A 201 4.47 20.17 -4.06
C MET A 201 3.62 19.68 -2.89
N LYS A 202 3.10 20.56 -2.02
CA LYS A 202 2.11 20.16 -1.00
C LYS A 202 0.78 19.79 -1.64
N ASN A 203 0.34 20.56 -2.63
CA ASN A 203 -0.88 20.24 -3.38
C ASN A 203 -0.71 18.91 -4.15
N LEU A 204 0.49 18.67 -4.67
CA LEU A 204 0.85 17.44 -5.37
C LEU A 204 1.00 16.24 -4.41
N LYS A 205 1.40 16.42 -3.15
CA LYS A 205 1.43 15.37 -2.12
C LYS A 205 0.05 14.76 -1.85
N GLY A 206 -1.02 15.54 -1.97
CA GLY A 206 -2.39 15.00 -1.91
C GLY A 206 -2.69 14.05 -3.07
N SER A 207 -2.06 14.29 -4.23
CA SER A 207 -2.14 13.41 -5.38
C SER A 207 -1.24 12.20 -5.24
N PHE A 208 -0.02 12.32 -4.70
CA PHE A 208 0.94 11.22 -4.50
C PHE A 208 1.20 10.97 -3.00
N PRO A 209 0.28 10.33 -2.26
CA PRO A 209 0.50 10.08 -0.84
C PRO A 209 1.75 9.22 -0.62
N HIS A 210 2.53 9.56 0.40
CA HIS A 210 3.58 8.70 0.96
C HIS A 210 2.93 7.52 1.71
N HIS A 211 2.20 6.67 1.01
CA HIS A 211 1.73 5.40 1.55
C HIS A 211 2.34 4.27 0.76
N GLY A 212 3.36 3.67 1.39
CA GLY A 212 4.02 2.42 1.05
C GLY A 212 3.77 1.93 -0.36
N GLY A 213 4.54 2.48 -1.32
CA GLY A 213 4.75 1.76 -2.57
C GLY A 213 5.10 0.33 -2.21
N PHE A 214 4.38 -0.64 -2.79
CA PHE A 214 4.52 -2.08 -2.61
C PHE A 214 5.74 -2.49 -1.76
N HIS A 215 5.67 -2.32 -0.44
CA HIS A 215 6.74 -2.74 0.43
C HIS A 215 6.56 -4.24 0.56
N HIS A 216 7.20 -4.96 -0.36
CA HIS A 216 7.56 -6.35 -0.18
C HIS A 216 8.40 -6.45 1.10
N ARG A 217 7.73 -6.70 2.24
CA ARG A 217 8.41 -7.36 3.36
C ARG A 217 8.87 -8.70 2.81
N GLY A 218 10.19 -8.90 2.82
CA GLY A 218 10.89 -9.89 2.02
C GLY A 218 10.31 -11.29 2.13
N THR A 219 9.80 -11.77 1.00
CA THR A 219 10.08 -13.08 0.39
C THR A 219 9.70 -13.08 -1.10
N ASP A 220 8.78 -12.22 -1.54
CA ASP A 220 8.31 -12.27 -2.93
C ASP A 220 8.83 -11.08 -3.72
N ARG A 221 10.07 -11.14 -4.22
CA ARG A 221 10.53 -10.18 -5.23
C ARG A 221 9.75 -10.48 -6.52
N ILE A 222 8.71 -9.70 -6.83
CA ILE A 222 8.23 -9.59 -8.21
C ILE A 222 9.30 -8.78 -8.95
N ALA A 223 10.36 -9.46 -9.35
CA ALA A 223 11.35 -8.94 -10.28
C ALA A 223 10.72 -8.94 -11.69
N TYR A 224 10.35 -7.76 -12.16
CA TYR A 224 10.30 -7.41 -13.58
C TYR A 224 10.84 -6.00 -13.74
#